data_AF-A0A511WML9-F1
#
_entry.id   AF-A0A511WML9-F1
#
_cell.length_a   1.000
_cell.length_b   1.000
_cell.length_c   1.000
_cell.angle_alpha   90.00
_cell.angle_beta   90.00
_cell.angle_gamma   90.00
#
_symmetry.space_group_name_H-M   'P 1'
#
loop_
_entity.id
_entity.type
_entity.pdbx_description
1 polymer ?
#
loop_
_entity_poly.entity_id
_entity_poly.type
_entity_poly.pdbx_seq_one_letter_code
_entity_poly.pdbx_strand_id
1 'polypeptide(L)'
;MKAKHAIYIIITLLIISATLFSSYSFYKSKAKQDVIYNLRVYRDSVDEVQSRVHNLGEGELSPKEKEAVSLASSLLTKQSFMISTQLFKDHKEYHPRFRDLYIEFNEQLESAISNGDAEEVHIQLLDYKSKMNSFREEIESS
;
A
#
# COMPACT_ATOMS: atom_id res chain seq x y z
N MET A 1 47.85 -14.43 -29.84
CA MET A 1 47.68 -13.38 -28.80
C MET A 1 46.32 -12.68 -28.82
N LYS A 2 45.71 -12.40 -29.99
CA LYS A 2 44.43 -11.65 -30.08
C LYS A 2 43.21 -12.35 -29.44
N ALA A 3 43.09 -13.67 -29.56
CA ALA A 3 41.98 -14.44 -28.98
C ALA A 3 41.97 -14.44 -27.43
N LYS A 4 43.16 -14.53 -26.79
CA LYS A 4 43.26 -14.50 -25.31
C LYS A 4 42.78 -13.16 -24.73
N HIS A 5 43.10 -12.05 -25.39
CA HIS A 5 42.64 -10.72 -24.99
C HIS A 5 41.13 -10.55 -25.17
N ALA A 6 40.56 -11.08 -26.25
CA ALA A 6 39.10 -11.08 -26.46
C ALA A 6 38.36 -11.86 -25.35
N ILE A 7 38.91 -13.00 -24.92
CA ILE A 7 38.37 -13.79 -23.80
C ILE A 7 38.39 -13.00 -22.49
N TYR A 8 39.48 -12.30 -22.17
CA TYR A 8 39.55 -11.45 -20.97
C TYR A 8 38.55 -10.30 -20.99
N ILE A 9 38.31 -9.69 -22.15
CA ILE A 9 37.29 -8.63 -22.31
C ILE A 9 35.89 -9.21 -22.04
N ILE A 10 35.57 -10.38 -22.59
CA ILE A 10 34.27 -11.05 -22.38
C ILE A 10 34.06 -11.39 -20.90
N ILE A 11 35.08 -11.97 -20.23
CA ILE A 11 35.00 -12.31 -18.80
C ILE A 11 34.75 -11.05 -17.96
N THR A 12 35.44 -9.94 -18.27
CA THR A 12 35.26 -8.66 -17.58
C THR A 12 33.82 -8.14 -17.73
N LEU A 13 33.26 -8.20 -18.94
CA LEU A 13 31.88 -7.77 -19.20
C LEU A 13 30.85 -8.63 -18.45
N LEU A 14 31.08 -9.94 -18.33
CA LEU A 14 30.22 -10.84 -17.57
C LEU A 14 30.24 -10.53 -16.08
N ILE A 15 31.41 -10.25 -15.50
CA ILE A 15 31.54 -9.86 -14.08
C ILE A 15 30.83 -8.54 -13.80
N ILE A 16 31.01 -7.53 -14.66
CA ILE A 16 30.30 -6.25 -14.53
C ILE A 16 28.79 -6.46 -14.61
N SER A 17 28.32 -7.24 -15.59
CA SER A 17 26.90 -7.56 -15.76
C SER A 17 26.32 -8.28 -14.55
N ALA A 18 27.03 -9.27 -14.00
CA ALA A 18 26.61 -10.00 -12.80
C ALA A 18 26.54 -9.07 -11.57
N THR A 19 27.50 -8.16 -11.40
CA THR A 19 27.53 -7.20 -10.29
C THR A 19 26.40 -6.18 -10.39
N LEU A 20 26.13 -5.67 -11.59
CA LEU A 20 24.99 -4.77 -11.87
C LEU A 20 23.66 -5.49 -11.64
N PHE A 21 23.54 -6.74 -12.11
CA PHE A 21 22.33 -7.55 -11.94
C PHE A 21 22.07 -7.87 -10.46
N SER A 22 23.11 -8.24 -9.70
CA SER A 22 23.02 -8.47 -8.24
C SER A 22 22.62 -7.21 -7.48
N SER A 23 23.21 -6.05 -7.82
CA SER A 23 22.88 -4.78 -7.18
C SER A 23 21.45 -4.33 -7.49
N TYR A 24 21.02 -4.51 -8.74
CA TYR A 24 19.65 -4.24 -9.16
C TYR A 24 18.65 -5.16 -8.46
N SER A 25 18.95 -6.47 -8.39
CA SER A 25 18.13 -7.45 -7.67
C SER A 25 18.01 -7.11 -6.17
N PHE A 26 19.12 -6.73 -5.52
CA PHE A 26 19.13 -6.30 -4.13
C PHE A 26 18.27 -5.04 -3.92
N TYR A 27 18.44 -4.02 -4.77
CA TYR A 27 17.64 -2.79 -4.70
C TYR A 27 16.14 -3.08 -4.89
N LYS A 28 15.79 -3.89 -5.91
CA LYS A 28 14.40 -4.27 -6.18
C LYS A 28 13.78 -5.04 -5.01
N SER A 29 14.54 -5.97 -4.42
CA SER A 29 14.13 -6.72 -3.23
C SER A 29 13.87 -5.80 -2.03
N LYS A 30 14.77 -4.84 -1.76
CA LYS A 30 14.58 -3.86 -0.69
C LYS A 30 13.34 -2.98 -0.93
N ALA A 31 13.18 -2.45 -2.13
CA ALA A 31 12.04 -1.62 -2.48
C ALA A 31 10.70 -2.38 -2.35
N LYS A 32 10.68 -3.69 -2.65
CA LYS A 32 9.53 -4.57 -2.41
C LYS A 32 9.20 -4.68 -0.92
N GLN A 33 10.21 -4.95 -0.08
CA GLN A 33 10.04 -5.06 1.37
C GLN A 33 9.53 -3.75 1.99
N ASP A 34 10.06 -2.60 1.55
CA ASP A 34 9.64 -1.29 2.05
C ASP A 34 8.15 -1.01 1.71
N VAL A 35 7.69 -1.38 0.52
CA VAL A 35 6.26 -1.27 0.14
C VAL A 35 5.39 -2.18 1.00
N ILE A 36 5.77 -3.45 1.16
CA ILE A 36 5.02 -4.42 1.98
C ILE A 36 4.93 -3.93 3.43
N TYR A 37 6.02 -3.38 3.97
CA TYR A 37 6.04 -2.79 5.31
C TYR A 37 5.06 -1.61 5.40
N ASN A 38 5.11 -0.67 4.47
CA ASN A 38 4.21 0.49 4.48
C ASN A 38 2.73 0.10 4.31
N LEU A 39 2.43 -0.92 3.51
CA LEU A 39 1.08 -1.48 3.39
C LEU A 39 0.59 -2.08 4.71
N ARG A 40 1.47 -2.76 5.47
CA ARG A 40 1.12 -3.28 6.81
C ARG A 40 0.83 -2.14 7.78
N VAL A 41 1.70 -1.13 7.84
CA VAL A 41 1.49 0.05 8.69
C VAL A 41 0.19 0.76 8.34
N TYR A 42 -0.10 0.94 7.05
CA TYR A 42 -1.33 1.58 6.62
C TYR A 42 -2.58 0.76 6.99
N ARG A 43 -2.54 -0.56 6.84
CA ARG A 43 -3.61 -1.46 7.29
C ARG A 43 -3.83 -1.34 8.80
N ASP A 44 -2.77 -1.27 9.59
CA ASP A 44 -2.85 -1.11 11.04
C ASP A 44 -3.50 0.24 11.42
N SER A 45 -3.23 1.31 10.66
CA SER A 45 -3.98 2.56 10.80
C SER A 45 -5.47 2.40 10.52
N VAL A 46 -5.84 1.65 9.47
CA VAL A 46 -7.25 1.37 9.14
C VAL A 46 -7.91 0.55 10.27
N ASP A 47 -7.21 -0.44 10.81
CA ASP A 47 -7.65 -1.27 11.94
C ASP A 47 -7.91 -0.44 13.20
N GLU A 48 -7.02 0.50 13.53
CA GLU A 48 -7.19 1.41 14.65
C GLU A 48 -8.46 2.28 14.50
N VAL A 49 -8.71 2.82 13.30
CA VAL A 49 -9.94 3.59 13.03
C VAL A 49 -11.18 2.70 13.16
N GLN A 50 -11.13 1.50 12.60
CA GLN A 50 -12.23 0.54 12.63
C GLN A 50 -12.57 0.11 14.06
N SER A 51 -11.56 -0.18 14.88
CA SER A 51 -11.74 -0.50 16.30
C SER A 51 -12.34 0.67 17.07
N ARG A 52 -11.92 1.91 16.78
CA ARG A 52 -12.49 3.10 17.44
C ARG A 52 -13.96 3.29 17.09
N VAL A 53 -14.31 3.16 15.82
CA VAL A 53 -15.71 3.26 15.37
C VAL A 53 -16.56 2.15 15.99
N HIS A 54 -16.06 0.93 16.03
CA HIS A 54 -16.76 -0.19 16.69
C HIS A 54 -17.07 0.09 18.17
N ASN A 55 -16.12 0.72 18.88
CA ASN A 55 -16.27 1.06 20.29
C ASN A 55 -17.23 2.24 20.56
N LEU A 56 -17.67 2.96 19.53
CA LEU A 56 -18.74 3.96 19.66
C LEU A 56 -20.12 3.31 19.82
N GLY A 57 -20.25 2.02 19.48
CA GLY A 57 -21.50 1.27 19.52
C GLY A 57 -22.30 1.37 18.23
N GLU A 58 -23.48 0.75 18.24
CA GLU A 58 -24.45 0.80 17.14
C GLU A 58 -25.27 2.09 17.22
N GLY A 59 -25.46 2.78 16.08
CA GLY A 59 -26.28 3.98 15.99
C GLY A 59 -25.67 5.09 15.14
N GLU A 60 -26.34 6.25 15.16
CA GLU A 60 -25.89 7.42 14.42
C GLU A 60 -24.72 8.12 15.13
N LEU A 61 -23.62 8.33 14.40
CA LEU A 61 -22.47 9.12 14.83
C LEU A 61 -22.92 10.55 15.17
N SER A 62 -22.59 11.02 16.36
CA SER A 62 -22.75 12.43 16.72
C SER A 62 -21.88 13.32 15.84
N PRO A 63 -22.18 14.64 15.74
CA PRO A 63 -21.36 15.56 14.94
C PRO A 63 -19.86 15.52 15.27
N LYS A 64 -19.51 15.37 16.56
CA LYS A 64 -18.13 15.29 17.02
C LYS A 64 -17.45 13.98 16.60
N GLU A 65 -18.20 12.88 16.57
CA GLU A 65 -17.68 11.58 16.10
C GLU A 65 -17.53 11.58 14.58
N LYS A 66 -18.49 12.14 13.82
CA LYS A 66 -18.34 12.34 12.37
C LYS A 66 -17.08 13.15 12.05
N GLU A 67 -16.83 14.22 12.80
CA GLU A 67 -15.60 15.03 12.65
C GLU A 67 -14.34 14.22 12.97
N ALA A 68 -14.33 13.45 14.06
CA ALA A 68 -13.19 12.62 14.44
C ALA A 68 -12.87 11.54 13.40
N VAL A 69 -13.90 10.85 12.88
CA VAL A 69 -13.74 9.83 11.84
C VAL A 69 -13.31 10.45 10.52
N SER A 70 -13.85 11.63 10.15
CA SER A 70 -13.43 12.39 8.97
C SER A 70 -11.96 12.83 9.04
N LEU A 71 -11.51 13.29 10.21
CA LEU A 71 -10.10 13.63 10.44
C LEU A 71 -9.20 12.40 10.31
N ALA A 72 -9.62 11.27 10.86
CA ALA A 72 -8.89 10.01 10.72
C ALA A 72 -8.83 9.55 9.26
N SER A 73 -9.95 9.62 8.52
CA SER A 73 -10.01 9.33 7.08
C SER A 73 -9.03 10.20 6.29
N SER A 74 -8.94 11.49 6.60
CA SER A 74 -7.98 12.41 5.96
C SER A 74 -6.51 12.00 6.19
N LEU A 75 -6.19 11.37 7.33
CA LEU A 75 -4.85 10.83 7.57
C LEU A 75 -4.62 9.55 6.75
N LEU A 76 -5.63 8.69 6.63
CA LEU A 76 -5.58 7.51 5.76
C LEU A 76 -5.36 7.91 4.29
N THR A 77 -6.00 8.97 3.81
CA THR A 77 -5.76 9.56 2.47
C THR A 77 -4.30 9.94 2.25
N LYS A 78 -3.67 10.58 3.24
CA LYS A 78 -2.26 10.98 3.12
C LYS A 78 -1.35 9.76 3.06
N GLN A 79 -1.61 8.75 3.88
CA GLN A 79 -0.86 7.49 3.86
C GLN A 79 -1.04 6.74 2.53
N SER A 80 -2.26 6.70 1.99
CA SER A 80 -2.52 6.08 0.68
C SER A 80 -1.76 6.80 -0.43
N PHE A 81 -1.71 8.13 -0.43
CA PHE A 81 -0.93 8.89 -1.41
C PHE A 81 0.58 8.57 -1.35
N MET A 82 1.13 8.43 -0.14
CA MET A 82 2.53 8.03 0.05
C MET A 82 2.81 6.65 -0.53
N ILE A 83 1.95 5.67 -0.25
CA ILE A 83 2.06 4.31 -0.79
C ILE A 83 1.90 4.31 -2.31
N SER A 84 0.91 5.02 -2.84
CA SER A 84 0.67 5.15 -4.28
C SER A 84 1.90 5.72 -4.99
N THR A 85 2.53 6.74 -4.41
CA THR A 85 3.77 7.32 -4.95
C THR A 85 4.92 6.32 -4.96
N GLN A 86 5.07 5.53 -3.88
CA GLN A 86 6.10 4.50 -3.80
C GLN A 86 5.86 3.38 -4.82
N LEU A 87 4.62 2.91 -4.97
CA LEU A 87 4.23 1.96 -6.00
C LEU A 87 4.51 2.51 -7.40
N PHE A 88 4.12 3.75 -7.68
CA PHE A 88 4.41 4.38 -8.98
C PHE A 88 5.92 4.48 -9.28
N LYS A 89 6.76 4.59 -8.25
CA LYS A 89 8.21 4.67 -8.43
C LYS A 89 8.84 3.30 -8.64
N ASP A 90 8.56 2.37 -7.73
CA ASP A 90 9.33 1.14 -7.58
C ASP A 90 8.58 -0.12 -8.08
N HIS A 91 7.23 -0.08 -8.19
CA HIS A 91 6.37 -1.20 -8.62
C HIS A 91 5.13 -0.73 -9.40
N LYS A 92 5.36 -0.09 -10.56
CA LYS A 92 4.34 0.58 -11.38
C LYS A 92 3.16 -0.30 -11.77
N GLU A 93 3.40 -1.60 -11.90
CA GLU A 93 2.41 -2.62 -12.21
C GLU A 93 1.26 -2.67 -11.19
N TYR A 94 1.54 -2.39 -9.91
CA TYR A 94 0.55 -2.45 -8.84
C TYR A 94 -0.13 -1.10 -8.55
N HIS A 95 0.41 0.00 -9.07
CA HIS A 95 -0.10 1.34 -8.82
C HIS A 95 -1.58 1.52 -9.24
N PRO A 96 -2.02 1.11 -10.45
CA PRO A 96 -3.43 1.25 -10.85
C PRO A 96 -4.37 0.51 -9.91
N ARG A 97 -4.03 -0.75 -9.58
CA ARG A 97 -4.84 -1.58 -8.68
C ARG A 97 -4.97 -0.97 -7.28
N PHE A 98 -3.87 -0.47 -6.71
CA PHE A 98 -3.92 0.20 -5.40
C PHE A 98 -4.76 1.48 -5.44
N ARG A 99 -4.60 2.29 -6.49
CA ARG A 99 -5.37 3.52 -6.68
C ARG A 99 -6.86 3.23 -6.73
N ASP A 100 -7.27 2.24 -7.51
CA ASP A 100 -8.68 1.91 -7.69
C ASP A 100 -9.28 1.36 -6.39
N LEU A 101 -8.55 0.52 -5.66
CA LEU A 101 -8.93 0.07 -4.31
C LEU A 101 -9.15 1.25 -3.35
N TYR A 102 -8.27 2.24 -3.36
CA TYR A 102 -8.39 3.40 -2.48
C TYR A 102 -9.55 4.32 -2.89
N ILE A 103 -9.78 4.55 -4.19
CA ILE A 103 -10.89 5.39 -4.68
C ILE A 103 -12.22 4.79 -4.27
N GLU A 104 -12.43 3.49 -4.52
CA GLU A 104 -13.66 2.79 -4.14
C GLU A 104 -13.92 2.91 -2.63
N PHE A 105 -12.90 2.63 -1.82
CA PHE A 105 -12.98 2.75 -0.37
C PHE A 105 -13.30 4.17 0.09
N ASN A 106 -12.66 5.19 -0.48
CA ASN A 106 -12.84 6.57 -0.06
C ASN A 106 -14.26 7.05 -0.35
N GLU A 107 -14.81 6.72 -1.51
CA GLU A 107 -16.19 7.04 -1.89
C GLU A 107 -17.20 6.39 -0.94
N GLN A 108 -17.01 5.10 -0.64
CA GLN A 108 -17.88 4.35 0.29
C GLN A 108 -17.78 4.90 1.72
N LEU A 109 -16.57 5.15 2.21
CA LEU A 109 -16.34 5.65 3.56
C LEU A 109 -16.88 7.07 3.75
N GLU A 110 -16.65 7.97 2.79
CA GLU A 110 -17.19 9.34 2.85
C GLU A 110 -18.72 9.34 2.90
N SER A 111 -19.36 8.48 2.10
CA SER A 111 -20.81 8.31 2.13
C SER A 111 -21.29 7.85 3.50
N ALA A 112 -20.65 6.82 4.07
CA ALA A 112 -20.99 6.28 5.39
C ALA A 112 -20.82 7.31 6.51
N ILE A 113 -19.70 8.05 6.52
CA ILE A 113 -19.45 9.13 7.49
C ILE A 113 -20.50 10.23 7.38
N SER A 114 -20.83 10.66 6.16
CA SER A 114 -21.82 11.72 5.91
C SER A 114 -23.20 11.33 6.45
N ASN A 115 -23.63 10.09 6.15
CA ASN A 115 -24.88 9.52 6.65
C ASN A 115 -24.87 9.33 8.17
N GLY A 116 -23.68 9.29 8.79
CA GLY A 116 -23.52 9.08 10.22
C GLY A 116 -23.73 7.64 10.65
N ASP A 117 -23.70 6.69 9.73
CA ASP A 117 -23.96 5.29 10.04
C ASP A 117 -22.67 4.63 10.56
N ALA A 118 -22.56 4.44 11.87
CA ALA A 118 -21.37 3.86 12.49
C ALA A 118 -21.14 2.41 12.07
N GLU A 119 -22.21 1.64 11.84
CA GLU A 119 -22.14 0.24 11.40
C GLU A 119 -21.63 0.18 9.96
N GLU A 120 -22.16 1.02 9.08
CA GLU A 120 -21.69 1.10 7.70
C GLU A 120 -20.22 1.53 7.64
N VAL A 121 -19.81 2.55 8.41
CA VAL A 121 -18.39 2.96 8.50
C VAL A 121 -17.51 1.78 8.91
N HIS A 122 -17.94 1.01 9.91
CA HIS A 122 -17.22 -0.18 10.38
C HIS A 122 -17.10 -1.25 9.28
N ILE A 123 -18.19 -1.54 8.57
CA ILE A 123 -18.23 -2.51 7.47
C ILE A 123 -17.29 -2.09 6.34
N GLN A 124 -17.31 -0.82 5.94
CA GLN A 124 -16.45 -0.31 4.86
C GLN A 124 -14.95 -0.40 5.22
N LEU A 125 -14.59 -0.10 6.48
CA LEU A 125 -13.21 -0.26 6.95
C LEU A 125 -12.78 -1.74 7.01
N LEU A 126 -13.69 -2.65 7.36
CA LEU A 126 -13.43 -4.08 7.42
C LEU A 126 -13.22 -4.68 6.02
N ASP A 127 -14.08 -4.33 5.07
CA ASP A 127 -13.95 -4.75 3.66
C ASP A 127 -12.63 -4.25 3.06
N TYR A 128 -12.32 -2.97 3.27
CA TYR A 128 -11.07 -2.40 2.77
C TYR A 128 -9.82 -3.09 3.34
N LYS A 129 -9.80 -3.41 4.64
CA LYS A 129 -8.71 -4.20 5.25
C LYS A 129 -8.52 -5.56 4.57
N SER A 130 -9.61 -6.25 4.26
CA SER A 130 -9.57 -7.55 3.58
C SER A 130 -8.97 -7.42 2.17
N LYS A 131 -9.44 -6.42 1.40
CA LYS A 131 -8.91 -6.10 0.07
C LYS A 131 -7.44 -5.71 0.11
N MET A 132 -7.02 -4.92 1.10
CA MET A 132 -5.62 -4.54 1.33
C MET A 132 -4.72 -5.74 1.64
N ASN A 133 -5.18 -6.68 2.47
CA ASN A 133 -4.42 -7.90 2.76
C ASN A 133 -4.20 -8.73 1.49
N SER A 134 -5.25 -8.90 0.69
CA SER A 134 -5.18 -9.62 -0.58
C SER A 134 -4.20 -8.95 -1.56
N PHE A 135 -4.25 -7.61 -1.66
CA PHE A 135 -3.32 -6.85 -2.48
C PHE A 135 -1.87 -6.95 -2.00
N ARG A 136 -1.64 -6.91 -0.68
CA ARG A 136 -0.30 -7.11 -0.10
C ARG A 136 0.24 -8.50 -0.42
N GLU A 137 -0.57 -9.54 -0.32
CA GLU A 137 -0.19 -10.92 -0.62
C GLU A 137 0.14 -11.15 -2.10
N GLU A 138 -0.58 -10.48 -3.00
CA GLU A 138 -0.23 -10.43 -4.43
C GLU A 138 1.16 -9.85 -4.65
N ILE A 139 1.49 -8.73 -3.99
CA ILE A 139 2.83 -8.15 -4.08
C ILE A 139 3.85 -9.11 -3.46
N GLU A 140 3.57 -9.69 -2.30
CA GLU A 140 4.50 -10.58 -1.60
C GLU A 140 4.83 -11.83 -2.42
N SER A 141 3.86 -12.36 -3.17
CA SER A 141 3.99 -13.58 -3.97
C SER A 141 4.62 -13.43 -5.37
N SER A 142 4.90 -12.20 -5.84
CA SER A 142 5.52 -11.93 -7.15
C SER A 142 7.04 -11.95 -7.21
#